data_AF-A0AAD5TQA2-F1
#
_entry.id   AF-A0AAD5TQA2-F1
#
_cell.length_a   1.000
_cell.length_b   1.000
_cell.length_c   1.000
_cell.angle_alpha   90.00
_cell.angle_beta   90.00
_cell.angle_gamma   90.00
#
_symmetry.space_group_name_H-M   'P 1'
#
loop_
_entity.id
_entity.type
_entity.pdbx_description
1 polymer ?
#
loop_
_entity_poly.entity_id
_entity_poly.type
_entity_poly.pdbx_seq_one_letter_code
_entity_poly.pdbx_strand_id
1 'polypeptide(L)'
;MQTVADLIAGGPPLPPQQRKKFLTSTSTTTPRYPRTDLDTLARWDIATDIAGIADSFRQPLPGVVSLGPYDLDAVNDEESVRANVKASVLKSVLKCLKPFDLESDFSSTGGNEHVVGAPDFVYHSGGSKRPKIAIEAKTDWAFPQSGSILADWPPGQNYPRTKLVRVIQQLYGYMTFNYLRFGILTNYTTTWFLRRVHSRTGGRLEISDAFPITQTPKLIQAYVTVAILAEDEWFYASPTTSPAPQRRVTATTRPTPVSDPYVLQSVDIAGIHFSKGVDRSRVGVVVRGTYLGASVIMKVVDASKQQWAVDELDAEVAAYCDLDPLANTYLPRVLAYVEVWEMLRILILEDCGENLATYEKRGGNLDSVVKAMCNRCLAAVNALGYVHNDVKRQNFVIDPTGVIRLIDLGQARKGSEFTVRAFENGFANDPKLFLSPGTATEVIDFA
;
A
#
# COMPACT_ATOMS: atom_id res chain seq x y z
N MET A 1 7.76 30.87 -55.64
CA MET A 1 8.56 30.57 -54.43
C MET A 1 8.64 31.84 -53.60
N GLN A 2 7.98 31.86 -52.46
CA GLN A 2 8.35 32.66 -51.30
C GLN A 2 7.70 31.97 -50.09
N THR A 3 8.53 31.51 -49.16
CA THR A 3 8.18 30.60 -48.07
C THR A 3 7.60 31.36 -46.88
N VAL A 4 6.74 30.67 -46.12
CA VAL A 4 5.99 31.13 -44.93
C VAL A 4 6.88 31.54 -43.73
N ALA A 5 8.19 31.69 -43.92
CA ALA A 5 9.15 32.01 -42.85
C ALA A 5 9.32 33.52 -42.57
N ASP A 6 8.78 34.42 -43.41
CA ASP A 6 9.10 35.86 -43.30
C ASP A 6 8.01 36.72 -42.61
N LEU A 7 7.03 36.10 -41.93
CA LEU A 7 5.89 36.82 -41.32
C LEU A 7 5.84 36.82 -39.78
N ILE A 8 6.94 36.48 -39.10
CA ILE A 8 7.01 36.54 -37.62
C ILE A 8 8.30 37.22 -37.16
N ALA A 9 8.40 38.53 -37.37
CA ALA A 9 9.39 39.36 -36.68
C ALA A 9 8.85 40.78 -36.50
N GLY A 10 8.39 41.12 -35.29
CA GLY A 10 8.05 42.51 -34.96
C GLY A 10 6.96 42.69 -33.89
N GLY A 11 7.15 42.12 -32.69
CA GLY A 11 6.33 42.45 -31.52
C GLY A 11 7.24 42.76 -30.31
N PRO A 12 6.97 43.82 -29.52
CA PRO A 12 7.80 44.18 -28.37
C PRO A 12 7.73 43.11 -27.26
N PRO A 13 8.78 42.97 -26.43
CA PRO A 13 8.83 41.93 -25.41
C PRO A 13 7.78 42.20 -24.31
N LEU A 14 6.96 41.19 -24.03
CA LEU A 14 6.03 41.21 -22.91
C LEU A 14 6.81 41.18 -21.58
N PRO A 15 6.31 41.86 -20.52
CA PRO A 15 6.96 41.90 -19.21
C PRO A 15 6.98 40.51 -18.56
N PRO A 16 7.94 40.24 -17.65
CA PRO A 16 8.09 38.93 -17.03
C PRO A 16 6.88 38.62 -16.14
N GLN A 17 5.94 37.85 -16.67
CA GLN A 17 4.93 37.20 -15.85
C GLN A 17 5.65 36.21 -14.92
N GLN A 18 5.44 36.40 -13.61
CA GLN A 18 5.86 35.48 -12.57
C GLN A 18 5.37 34.07 -12.91
N ARG A 19 6.28 33.23 -13.41
CA ARG A 19 6.06 31.79 -13.49
C ARG A 19 5.85 31.31 -12.07
N LYS A 20 4.59 30.97 -11.73
CA LYS A 20 4.31 30.09 -10.60
C LYS A 20 5.24 28.88 -10.74
N LYS A 21 6.10 28.69 -9.74
CA LYS A 21 6.95 27.50 -9.63
C LYS A 21 6.02 26.29 -9.66
N PHE A 22 5.99 25.59 -10.79
CA PHE A 22 5.51 24.22 -10.82
C PHE A 22 6.41 23.45 -9.85
N LEU A 23 5.84 23.06 -8.71
CA LEU A 23 6.46 22.14 -7.76
C LEU A 23 6.69 20.82 -8.51
N THR A 24 7.90 20.66 -9.03
CA THR A 24 8.40 19.39 -9.52
C THR A 24 8.67 18.50 -8.32
N SER A 25 7.63 17.80 -7.89
CA SER A 25 7.77 16.66 -6.99
C SER A 25 8.46 15.52 -7.74
N THR A 26 9.79 15.47 -7.69
CA THR A 26 10.54 14.25 -7.99
C THR A 26 11.72 14.13 -7.04
N SER A 27 11.45 13.65 -5.83
CA SER A 27 12.47 12.95 -5.04
C SER A 27 12.21 11.46 -5.21
N THR A 28 13.00 10.79 -6.02
CA THR A 28 12.95 9.32 -6.15
C THR A 28 14.37 8.81 -6.28
N THR A 29 14.89 8.34 -5.15
CA THR A 29 16.15 7.58 -5.04
C THR A 29 16.01 6.23 -5.74
N THR A 30 17.14 5.65 -6.17
CA THR A 30 17.18 4.25 -6.58
C THR A 30 17.09 3.40 -5.31
N PRO A 31 16.28 2.33 -5.26
CA PRO A 31 16.35 1.36 -4.18
C PRO A 31 17.80 0.93 -3.94
N ARG A 32 18.33 1.23 -2.76
CA ARG A 32 19.67 0.83 -2.30
C ARG A 32 19.88 -0.68 -2.33
N TYR A 33 18.77 -1.43 -2.36
CA TYR A 33 18.73 -2.88 -2.48
C TYR A 33 17.84 -3.23 -3.68
N PRO A 34 18.38 -3.73 -4.81
CA PRO A 34 17.55 -4.29 -5.86
C PRO A 34 16.70 -5.42 -5.25
N ARG A 35 15.45 -5.49 -5.69
CA ARG A 35 14.51 -6.56 -5.32
C ARG A 35 15.22 -7.88 -5.63
N THR A 36 15.63 -8.62 -4.60
CA THR A 36 16.74 -9.60 -4.65
C THR A 36 16.50 -10.82 -5.55
N ASP A 37 15.30 -10.94 -6.10
CA ASP A 37 14.83 -12.01 -6.97
C ASP A 37 14.37 -11.51 -8.36
N LEU A 38 14.52 -10.22 -8.66
CA LEU A 38 14.11 -9.61 -9.94
C LEU A 38 15.27 -9.42 -10.94
N ASP A 39 16.29 -10.27 -10.87
CA ASP A 39 17.52 -10.15 -11.67
C ASP A 39 17.26 -10.20 -13.18
N THR A 40 16.27 -10.99 -13.61
CA THR A 40 15.92 -11.19 -15.02
C THR A 40 14.41 -11.19 -15.24
N LEU A 41 13.96 -10.57 -16.33
CA LEU A 41 12.61 -10.77 -16.87
C LEU A 41 12.63 -11.88 -17.93
N ALA A 42 11.59 -12.69 -17.97
CA ALA A 42 11.36 -13.67 -19.02
C ALA A 42 10.05 -13.42 -19.76
N ARG A 43 9.92 -13.95 -20.98
CA ARG A 43 8.68 -13.84 -21.75
C ARG A 43 7.63 -14.81 -21.22
N TRP A 44 6.42 -14.29 -21.04
CA TRP A 44 5.22 -15.08 -20.83
C TRP A 44 4.46 -15.21 -22.15
N ASP A 45 4.38 -16.44 -22.67
CA ASP A 45 3.48 -16.74 -23.78
C ASP A 45 2.02 -16.92 -23.30
N ILE A 46 1.39 -15.79 -22.98
CA ILE A 46 0.01 -15.76 -22.51
C ILE A 46 -0.99 -16.23 -23.58
N ALA A 47 -0.61 -16.24 -24.87
CA ALA A 47 -1.49 -16.71 -25.94
C ALA A 47 -1.82 -18.20 -25.79
N THR A 48 -0.87 -19.01 -25.32
CA THR A 48 -1.09 -20.41 -24.99
C THR A 48 -2.11 -20.57 -23.85
N ASP A 49 -2.03 -19.73 -22.81
CA ASP A 49 -3.00 -19.77 -21.70
C ASP A 49 -4.40 -19.31 -22.15
N ILE A 50 -4.48 -18.31 -23.02
CA ILE A 50 -5.75 -17.86 -23.64
C ILE A 50 -6.40 -19.00 -24.43
N ALA A 51 -5.62 -19.70 -25.27
CA ALA A 51 -6.12 -20.84 -26.03
C ALA A 51 -6.57 -21.99 -25.11
N GLY A 52 -5.77 -22.33 -24.09
CA GLY A 52 -6.11 -23.37 -23.14
C GLY A 52 -7.40 -23.11 -22.35
N ILE A 53 -7.65 -21.86 -21.95
CA ILE A 53 -8.91 -21.49 -21.29
C ILE A 53 -10.09 -21.55 -22.26
N ALA A 54 -9.91 -21.10 -23.51
CA ALA A 54 -10.96 -21.19 -24.53
C ALA A 54 -11.41 -22.64 -24.77
N ASP A 55 -10.48 -23.60 -24.69
CA ASP A 55 -10.77 -25.02 -24.85
C ASP A 55 -11.37 -25.66 -23.59
N SER A 56 -11.03 -25.14 -22.39
CA SER A 56 -11.42 -25.73 -21.11
C SER A 56 -12.83 -25.34 -20.65
N PHE A 57 -13.32 -24.16 -21.03
CA PHE A 57 -14.63 -23.68 -20.62
C PHE A 57 -15.70 -23.91 -21.70
N ARG A 58 -16.90 -24.33 -21.27
CA ARG A 58 -18.07 -24.43 -22.16
C ARG A 58 -18.51 -23.06 -22.69
N GLN A 59 -18.14 -21.99 -22.00
CA GLN A 59 -18.39 -20.61 -22.37
C GLN A 59 -17.24 -20.13 -23.27
N PRO A 60 -17.50 -19.67 -24.51
CA PRO A 60 -16.45 -19.11 -25.33
C PRO A 60 -15.92 -17.81 -24.71
N LEU A 61 -14.61 -17.60 -24.83
CA LEU A 61 -14.02 -16.29 -24.55
C LEU A 61 -14.68 -15.21 -25.42
N PRO A 62 -14.73 -13.94 -24.96
CA PRO A 62 -15.44 -12.89 -25.66
C PRO A 62 -14.92 -12.70 -27.09
N GLY A 63 -15.80 -12.84 -28.08
CA GLY A 63 -15.48 -12.72 -29.51
C GLY A 63 -15.64 -11.31 -30.08
N VAL A 64 -16.52 -10.47 -29.52
CA VAL A 64 -16.69 -9.06 -29.87
C VAL A 64 -16.93 -8.26 -28.59
N VAL A 65 -16.07 -7.27 -28.33
CA VAL A 65 -16.20 -6.37 -27.18
C VAL A 65 -16.06 -4.93 -27.68
N SER A 66 -17.05 -4.10 -27.38
CA SER A 66 -16.95 -2.65 -27.62
C SER A 66 -16.54 -1.97 -26.31
N LEU A 67 -15.41 -1.29 -26.33
CA LEU A 67 -14.88 -0.54 -25.18
C LEU A 67 -15.54 0.85 -25.02
N GLY A 68 -16.53 1.19 -25.86
CA GLY A 68 -17.02 2.56 -26.00
C GLY A 68 -16.02 3.45 -26.74
N PRO A 69 -16.35 4.73 -26.99
CA PRO A 69 -15.40 5.68 -27.53
C PRO A 69 -14.25 5.88 -26.52
N TYR A 70 -13.03 5.58 -26.94
CA TYR A 70 -11.82 5.87 -26.18
C TYR A 70 -11.14 7.09 -26.79
N ASP A 71 -10.85 8.09 -25.96
CA ASP A 71 -10.15 9.30 -26.35
C ASP A 71 -8.68 9.18 -25.94
N LEU A 72 -7.81 8.91 -26.91
CA LEU A 72 -6.37 8.77 -26.69
C LEU A 72 -5.73 10.12 -26.32
N ASP A 73 -6.34 11.23 -26.75
CA ASP A 73 -5.83 12.60 -26.52
C ASP A 73 -6.27 13.14 -25.15
N ALA A 74 -7.24 12.49 -24.49
CA ALA A 74 -7.71 12.85 -23.16
C ALA A 74 -6.81 12.37 -22.00
N VAL A 75 -5.77 11.58 -22.27
CA VAL A 75 -4.93 10.95 -21.24
C VAL A 75 -3.64 11.75 -21.01
N ASN A 76 -3.73 12.76 -20.16
CA ASN A 76 -2.64 13.71 -19.93
C ASN A 76 -1.92 13.54 -18.59
N ASP A 77 -2.42 12.68 -17.70
CA ASP A 77 -1.83 12.38 -16.39
C ASP A 77 -2.26 10.99 -15.87
N GLU A 78 -1.65 10.54 -14.77
CA GLU A 78 -1.93 9.22 -14.19
C GLU A 78 -3.39 9.07 -13.70
N GLU A 79 -4.04 10.15 -13.24
CA GLU A 79 -5.44 10.11 -12.82
C GLU A 79 -6.37 9.86 -14.02
N SER A 80 -6.09 10.52 -15.14
CA SER A 80 -6.82 10.35 -16.39
C SER A 80 -6.62 8.95 -16.96
N VAL A 81 -5.40 8.37 -16.88
CA VAL A 81 -5.16 6.95 -17.20
C VAL A 81 -6.04 6.06 -16.34
N ARG A 82 -6.00 6.23 -15.01
CA ARG A 82 -6.78 5.43 -14.05
C ARG A 82 -8.28 5.52 -14.32
N ALA A 83 -8.81 6.72 -14.51
CA ALA A 83 -10.22 6.94 -14.79
C ALA A 83 -10.67 6.22 -16.07
N ASN A 84 -9.88 6.32 -17.14
CA ASN A 84 -10.18 5.69 -18.42
C ASN A 84 -10.06 4.17 -18.39
N VAL A 85 -9.00 3.62 -17.78
CA VAL A 85 -8.84 2.17 -17.56
C VAL A 85 -10.03 1.60 -16.79
N LYS A 86 -10.47 2.27 -15.72
CA LYS A 86 -11.63 1.86 -14.92
C LYS A 86 -12.94 1.91 -15.72
N ALA A 87 -13.18 3.01 -16.43
CA ALA A 87 -14.46 3.29 -17.10
C ALA A 87 -14.69 2.41 -18.34
N SER A 88 -13.64 2.08 -19.09
CA SER A 88 -13.76 1.28 -20.32
C SER A 88 -13.27 -0.17 -20.16
N VAL A 89 -11.98 -0.36 -19.84
CA VAL A 89 -11.33 -1.68 -19.87
C VAL A 89 -11.86 -2.56 -18.74
N LEU A 90 -11.66 -2.17 -17.48
CA LEU A 90 -12.04 -2.99 -16.33
C LEU A 90 -13.55 -3.24 -16.27
N LYS A 91 -14.36 -2.23 -16.60
CA LYS A 91 -15.83 -2.37 -16.71
C LYS A 91 -16.23 -3.41 -17.78
N SER A 92 -15.51 -3.47 -18.90
CA SER A 92 -15.78 -4.46 -19.96
C SER A 92 -15.33 -5.85 -19.55
N VAL A 93 -14.18 -5.98 -18.88
CA VAL A 93 -13.70 -7.24 -18.31
C VAL A 93 -14.73 -7.82 -17.33
N LEU A 94 -15.27 -7.02 -16.40
CA LEU A 94 -16.29 -7.49 -15.46
C LEU A 94 -17.55 -8.01 -16.16
N LYS A 95 -17.99 -7.38 -17.26
CA LYS A 95 -19.11 -7.89 -18.06
C LYS A 95 -18.79 -9.25 -18.68
N CYS A 96 -17.56 -9.45 -19.13
CA CYS A 96 -17.08 -10.69 -19.74
C CYS A 96 -16.80 -11.79 -18.71
N LEU A 97 -16.61 -11.47 -17.42
CA LEU A 97 -16.46 -12.46 -16.35
C LEU A 97 -17.79 -13.04 -15.85
N LYS A 98 -18.91 -12.30 -15.99
CA LYS A 98 -20.23 -12.76 -15.55
C LYS A 98 -20.63 -14.16 -16.04
N PRO A 99 -20.40 -14.55 -17.31
CA PRO A 99 -20.78 -15.88 -17.79
C PRO A 99 -19.99 -17.03 -17.15
N PHE A 100 -18.85 -16.73 -16.50
CA PHE A 100 -18.04 -17.71 -15.77
C PHE A 100 -18.50 -17.90 -14.32
N ASP A 101 -19.61 -17.28 -13.92
CA ASP A 101 -20.16 -17.31 -12.55
C ASP A 101 -19.16 -16.83 -11.48
N LEU A 102 -18.23 -15.95 -11.89
CA LEU A 102 -17.25 -15.35 -11.01
C LEU A 102 -17.82 -14.05 -10.43
N GLU A 103 -18.14 -14.06 -9.13
CA GLU A 103 -18.42 -12.84 -8.38
C GLU A 103 -17.12 -12.01 -8.29
N SER A 104 -16.96 -11.07 -9.21
CA SER A 104 -15.70 -10.38 -9.50
C SER A 104 -15.85 -8.88 -9.34
N ASP A 105 -14.82 -8.21 -8.83
CA ASP A 105 -14.76 -6.74 -8.83
C ASP A 105 -13.31 -6.22 -8.95
N PHE A 106 -13.19 -5.01 -9.51
CA PHE A 106 -11.96 -4.23 -9.49
C PHE A 106 -12.17 -2.98 -8.65
N SER A 107 -11.44 -2.88 -7.56
CA SER A 107 -11.51 -1.73 -6.66
C SER A 107 -10.20 -0.97 -6.68
N SER A 108 -10.27 0.35 -6.43
CA SER A 108 -9.10 1.07 -5.96
C SER A 108 -8.77 0.59 -4.55
N THR A 109 -7.53 0.80 -4.11
CA THR A 109 -7.10 0.35 -2.77
C THR A 109 -7.67 1.19 -1.63
N GLY A 110 -8.39 2.27 -1.92
CA GLY A 110 -9.04 3.10 -0.92
C GLY A 110 -10.00 2.27 -0.06
N GLY A 111 -9.71 2.18 1.25
CA GLY A 111 -10.54 1.46 2.21
C GLY A 111 -10.39 -0.07 2.25
N ASN A 112 -9.51 -0.68 1.45
CA ASN A 112 -9.25 -2.13 1.55
C ASN A 112 -8.12 -2.44 2.55
N GLU A 113 -8.49 -2.92 3.73
CA GLU A 113 -7.60 -3.27 4.83
C GLU A 113 -6.67 -4.46 4.53
N HIS A 114 -6.93 -5.25 3.48
CA HIS A 114 -6.14 -6.43 3.14
C HIS A 114 -5.05 -6.18 2.10
N VAL A 115 -4.93 -4.96 1.59
CA VAL A 115 -3.91 -4.60 0.61
C VAL A 115 -2.76 -3.88 1.29
N VAL A 116 -1.55 -4.40 1.11
CA VAL A 116 -0.29 -3.76 1.50
C VAL A 116 0.23 -2.89 0.36
N GLY A 117 0.58 -1.64 0.69
CA GLY A 117 0.93 -0.61 -0.29
C GLY A 117 -0.29 0.02 -0.96
N ALA A 118 -0.06 0.74 -2.05
CA ALA A 118 -1.09 1.46 -2.79
C ALA A 118 -1.04 1.16 -4.32
N PRO A 119 -1.24 -0.10 -4.77
CA PRO A 119 -1.52 -0.34 -6.18
C PRO A 119 -2.76 0.47 -6.62
N ASP A 120 -2.81 0.84 -7.90
CA ASP A 120 -3.88 1.69 -8.41
C ASP A 120 -5.22 0.97 -8.43
N PHE A 121 -5.21 -0.31 -8.82
CA PHE A 121 -6.36 -1.20 -8.68
C PHE A 121 -5.95 -2.57 -8.17
N VAL A 122 -6.91 -3.27 -7.60
CA VAL A 122 -6.81 -4.69 -7.27
C VAL A 122 -8.03 -5.44 -7.81
N TYR A 123 -7.81 -6.65 -8.30
CA TYR A 123 -8.87 -7.61 -8.58
C TYR A 123 -9.12 -8.46 -7.34
N HIS A 124 -10.39 -8.69 -7.04
CA HIS A 124 -10.83 -9.57 -5.98
C HIS A 124 -12.10 -10.32 -6.42
N SER A 125 -12.36 -11.47 -5.80
CA SER A 125 -13.46 -12.35 -6.21
C SER A 125 -14.00 -13.23 -5.08
N GLY A 126 -15.21 -13.76 -5.28
CA GLY A 126 -15.90 -14.66 -4.36
C GLY A 126 -16.31 -13.98 -3.04
N GLY A 127 -16.67 -12.69 -3.10
CA GLY A 127 -17.01 -11.87 -1.92
C GLY A 127 -15.84 -11.57 -0.98
N SER A 128 -14.63 -12.08 -1.29
CA SER A 128 -13.43 -11.83 -0.51
C SER A 128 -12.83 -10.49 -0.90
N LYS A 129 -12.54 -9.63 0.10
CA LYS A 129 -11.77 -8.40 -0.11
C LYS A 129 -10.27 -8.63 -0.36
N ARG A 130 -9.76 -9.87 -0.22
CA ARG A 130 -8.33 -10.15 -0.44
C ARG A 130 -8.00 -10.00 -1.92
N PRO A 131 -6.94 -9.25 -2.27
CA PRO A 131 -6.54 -9.09 -3.66
C PRO A 131 -6.05 -10.43 -4.23
N LYS A 132 -6.32 -10.65 -5.51
CA LYS A 132 -5.77 -11.77 -6.31
C LYS A 132 -4.87 -11.27 -7.45
N ILE A 133 -5.04 -10.02 -7.89
CA ILE A 133 -4.21 -9.35 -8.90
C ILE A 133 -3.98 -7.91 -8.47
N ALA A 134 -2.75 -7.40 -8.64
CA ALA A 134 -2.44 -5.97 -8.52
C ALA A 134 -2.33 -5.34 -9.92
N ILE A 135 -2.87 -4.14 -10.07
CA ILE A 135 -2.82 -3.38 -11.32
C ILE A 135 -2.18 -2.02 -11.05
N GLU A 136 -1.17 -1.68 -11.84
CA GLU A 136 -0.52 -0.38 -11.83
C GLU A 136 -0.77 0.32 -13.17
N ALA A 137 -1.17 1.59 -13.10
CA ALA A 137 -1.49 2.44 -14.22
C ALA A 137 -0.49 3.59 -14.30
N LYS A 138 0.21 3.72 -15.41
CA LYS A 138 1.23 4.76 -15.64
C LYS A 138 0.98 5.47 -16.95
N THR A 139 1.48 6.69 -17.07
CA THR A 139 1.42 7.46 -18.31
C THR A 139 2.41 6.93 -19.36
N ASP A 140 2.16 7.17 -20.64
CA ASP A 140 2.98 6.67 -21.77
C ASP A 140 4.48 6.95 -21.64
N TRP A 141 4.86 8.13 -21.15
CA TRP A 141 6.27 8.50 -20.98
C TRP A 141 7.00 7.77 -19.85
N ALA A 142 6.33 6.86 -19.13
CA ALA A 142 6.97 5.93 -18.20
C ALA A 142 7.51 4.67 -18.92
N PHE A 143 7.04 4.42 -20.14
CA PHE A 143 7.35 3.24 -20.93
C PHE A 143 8.35 3.56 -22.04
N PRO A 144 9.10 2.55 -22.50
CA PRO A 144 10.02 2.74 -23.61
C PRO A 144 9.27 2.85 -24.94
N GLN A 145 9.84 3.61 -25.87
CA GLN A 145 9.28 3.79 -27.22
C GLN A 145 9.33 2.51 -28.07
N SER A 146 10.19 1.54 -27.73
CA SER A 146 10.31 0.29 -28.49
C SER A 146 9.04 -0.57 -28.42
N GLY A 147 8.19 -0.36 -27.41
CA GLY A 147 7.00 -1.17 -27.13
C GLY A 147 7.29 -2.52 -26.46
N SER A 148 8.56 -2.93 -26.32
CA SER A 148 8.96 -4.20 -25.70
C SER A 148 9.71 -3.98 -24.39
N ILE A 149 9.01 -4.21 -23.27
CA ILE A 149 9.61 -4.14 -21.93
C ILE A 149 10.80 -5.10 -21.79
N LEU A 150 10.74 -6.28 -22.43
CA LEU A 150 11.83 -7.26 -22.40
C LEU A 150 13.08 -6.77 -23.14
N ALA A 151 12.91 -6.09 -24.27
CA ALA A 151 14.04 -5.58 -25.04
C ALA A 151 14.72 -4.40 -24.33
N ASP A 152 13.95 -3.59 -23.61
CA ASP A 152 14.45 -2.41 -22.89
C ASP A 152 14.81 -2.69 -21.43
N TRP A 153 14.63 -3.94 -20.96
CA TRP A 153 15.05 -4.33 -19.64
C TRP A 153 16.59 -4.36 -19.57
N PRO A 154 17.21 -3.53 -18.71
CA PRO A 154 18.66 -3.45 -18.66
C PRO A 154 19.25 -4.76 -18.11
N PRO A 155 20.36 -5.26 -18.68
CA PRO A 155 21.01 -6.47 -18.20
C PRO A 155 21.74 -6.22 -16.86
N GLY A 156 21.59 -7.14 -15.90
CA GLY A 156 22.38 -7.18 -14.66
C GLY A 156 21.76 -6.48 -13.44
N GLN A 157 22.42 -6.61 -12.28
CA GLN A 157 21.92 -6.19 -10.96
C GLN A 157 22.04 -4.67 -10.68
N ASN A 158 22.79 -3.93 -11.49
CA ASN A 158 22.95 -2.47 -11.36
C ASN A 158 21.98 -1.74 -12.30
N TYR A 159 20.69 -1.76 -11.93
CA TYR A 159 19.67 -1.16 -12.77
C TYR A 159 19.87 0.36 -12.94
N PRO A 160 19.95 0.88 -14.17
CA PRO A 160 19.87 2.33 -14.40
C PRO A 160 18.54 2.89 -13.87
N ARG A 161 18.55 4.18 -13.48
CA ARG A 161 17.39 4.94 -12.96
C ARG A 161 16.30 5.20 -14.02
N THR A 162 16.00 4.23 -14.86
CA THR A 162 14.96 4.39 -15.87
C THR A 162 13.58 4.33 -15.22
N LYS A 163 12.62 5.05 -15.82
CA LYS A 163 11.22 5.00 -15.37
C LYS A 163 10.66 3.58 -15.47
N LEU A 164 11.01 2.84 -16.52
CA LEU A 164 10.59 1.46 -16.74
C LEU A 164 10.97 0.54 -15.57
N VAL A 165 12.25 0.55 -15.16
CA VAL A 165 12.73 -0.28 -14.04
C VAL A 165 11.91 0.01 -12.78
N ARG A 166 11.69 1.29 -12.48
CA ARG A 166 10.95 1.71 -11.28
C ARG A 166 9.51 1.24 -11.29
N VAL A 167 8.85 1.28 -12.44
CA VAL A 167 7.45 0.85 -12.59
C VAL A 167 7.34 -0.67 -12.42
N ILE A 168 8.22 -1.44 -13.06
CA ILE A 168 8.25 -2.90 -12.92
C ILE A 168 8.58 -3.32 -11.50
N GLN A 169 9.55 -2.64 -10.88
CA GLN A 169 9.80 -2.79 -9.45
C GLN A 169 8.50 -2.45 -8.70
N GLN A 170 7.96 -1.25 -8.73
CA GLN A 170 6.74 -0.90 -7.97
C GLN A 170 5.65 -1.98 -8.02
N LEU A 171 5.26 -2.44 -9.21
CA LEU A 171 4.29 -3.53 -9.36
C LEU A 171 4.76 -4.86 -8.73
N TYR A 172 6.00 -5.28 -8.98
CA TYR A 172 6.59 -6.46 -8.35
C TYR A 172 6.60 -6.40 -6.82
N GLY A 173 6.71 -5.19 -6.26
CA GLY A 173 6.65 -4.93 -4.83
C GLY A 173 5.27 -5.26 -4.30
N TYR A 174 4.23 -4.69 -4.92
CA TYR A 174 2.84 -5.01 -4.59
C TYR A 174 2.52 -6.48 -4.72
N MET A 175 3.00 -7.13 -5.79
CA MET A 175 2.82 -8.57 -5.97
C MET A 175 3.47 -9.35 -4.82
N THR A 176 4.67 -8.98 -4.39
CA THR A 176 5.37 -9.62 -3.27
C THR A 176 4.70 -9.39 -1.92
N PHE A 177 4.43 -8.14 -1.57
CA PHE A 177 3.87 -7.80 -0.26
C PHE A 177 2.46 -8.34 -0.04
N ASN A 178 1.72 -8.60 -1.12
CA ASN A 178 0.37 -9.16 -1.08
C ASN A 178 0.32 -10.65 -1.47
N TYR A 179 1.47 -11.31 -1.67
CA TYR A 179 1.56 -12.70 -2.09
C TYR A 179 0.80 -13.04 -3.39
N LEU A 180 0.79 -12.11 -4.36
CA LEU A 180 0.02 -12.23 -5.62
C LEU A 180 0.87 -12.79 -6.75
N ARG A 181 0.43 -13.87 -7.38
CA ARG A 181 1.13 -14.44 -8.53
C ARG A 181 1.06 -13.52 -9.75
N PHE A 182 -0.06 -12.83 -9.93
CA PHE A 182 -0.37 -12.06 -11.13
C PHE A 182 -0.36 -10.56 -10.88
N GLY A 183 0.11 -9.82 -11.88
CA GLY A 183 0.14 -8.37 -11.90
C GLY A 183 -0.16 -7.85 -13.31
N ILE A 184 -0.71 -6.65 -13.40
CA ILE A 184 -1.03 -6.01 -14.67
C ILE A 184 -0.44 -4.61 -14.67
N LEU A 185 0.22 -4.26 -15.77
CA LEU A 185 0.77 -2.94 -15.98
C LEU A 185 0.11 -2.34 -17.21
N THR A 186 -0.41 -1.11 -17.10
CA THR A 186 -1.13 -0.47 -18.22
C THR A 186 -0.83 1.02 -18.30
N ASN A 187 -0.86 1.54 -19.52
CA ASN A 187 -0.92 2.98 -19.79
C ASN A 187 -2.19 3.38 -20.52
N TYR A 188 -3.26 2.59 -20.33
CA TYR A 188 -4.52 2.68 -21.07
C TYR A 188 -4.42 2.25 -22.53
N THR A 189 -3.46 2.80 -23.29
CA THR A 189 -3.28 2.51 -24.71
C THR A 189 -2.71 1.11 -24.95
N THR A 190 -1.90 0.63 -24.00
CA THR A 190 -1.20 -0.64 -24.04
C THR A 190 -1.20 -1.28 -22.65
N THR A 191 -1.32 -2.60 -22.61
CA THR A 191 -1.30 -3.38 -21.37
C THR A 191 -0.31 -4.52 -21.48
N TRP A 192 0.39 -4.79 -20.38
CA TRP A 192 1.28 -5.93 -20.19
C TRP A 192 0.81 -6.73 -18.98
N PHE A 193 0.85 -8.05 -19.12
CA PHE A 193 0.48 -8.99 -18.06
C PHE A 193 1.73 -9.62 -17.49
N LEU A 194 1.80 -9.75 -16.18
CA LEU A 194 2.95 -10.26 -15.47
C LEU A 194 2.54 -11.44 -14.59
N ARG A 195 3.38 -12.47 -14.52
CA ARG A 195 3.22 -13.58 -13.58
C ARG A 195 4.53 -13.95 -12.91
N ARG A 196 4.45 -14.26 -11.61
CA ARG A 196 5.56 -14.85 -10.85
C ARG A 196 5.55 -16.36 -11.03
N VAL A 197 6.72 -16.92 -11.30
CA VAL A 197 6.92 -18.36 -11.51
C VAL A 197 8.10 -18.85 -10.69
N HIS A 198 7.99 -20.06 -10.15
CA HIS A 198 9.13 -20.70 -9.52
C HIS A 198 10.09 -21.21 -10.60
N SER A 199 11.38 -21.00 -10.40
CA SER A 199 12.45 -21.57 -11.21
C SER A 199 13.42 -22.37 -10.33
N ARG A 200 14.25 -23.22 -10.95
CA ARG A 200 15.26 -24.01 -10.23
C ARG A 200 16.28 -23.15 -9.47
N THR A 201 16.43 -21.87 -9.84
CA THR A 201 17.37 -20.91 -9.25
C THR A 201 16.69 -19.87 -8.36
N GLY A 202 15.39 -19.98 -8.10
CA GLY A 202 14.61 -19.00 -7.33
C GLY A 202 13.34 -18.53 -8.03
N GLY A 203 12.73 -17.45 -7.54
CA GLY A 203 11.57 -16.81 -8.20
C GLY A 203 11.98 -16.13 -9.50
N ARG A 204 11.08 -16.07 -10.48
CA ARG A 204 11.26 -15.31 -11.73
C ARG A 204 9.98 -14.54 -12.04
N LEU A 205 10.12 -13.35 -12.63
CA LEU A 205 9.00 -12.59 -13.18
C LEU A 205 8.93 -12.78 -14.70
N GLU A 206 7.80 -13.29 -15.17
CA GLU A 206 7.49 -13.36 -16.60
C GLU A 206 6.54 -12.23 -17.00
N ILE A 207 6.72 -11.70 -18.20
CA ILE A 207 5.91 -10.62 -18.75
C ILE A 207 5.45 -10.97 -20.18
N SER A 208 4.20 -10.66 -20.50
CA SER A 208 3.63 -10.85 -21.83
C SER A 208 4.20 -9.85 -22.83
N ASP A 209 3.96 -10.11 -24.11
CA ASP A 209 4.05 -9.05 -25.12
C ASP A 209 3.03 -7.94 -24.83
N ALA A 210 3.21 -6.79 -25.48
CA ALA A 210 2.29 -5.66 -25.40
C ALA A 210 0.92 -6.00 -26.00
N PHE A 211 -0.15 -5.65 -25.31
CA PHE A 211 -1.53 -5.68 -25.81
C PHE A 211 -2.06 -4.26 -26.00
N PRO A 212 -2.00 -3.71 -27.23
CA PRO A 212 -2.65 -2.45 -27.56
C PRO A 212 -4.17 -2.53 -27.38
N ILE A 213 -4.79 -1.44 -26.95
CA ILE A 213 -6.24 -1.30 -26.81
C ILE A 213 -6.98 -1.55 -28.14
N THR A 214 -6.32 -1.23 -29.26
CA THR A 214 -6.82 -1.45 -30.62
C THR A 214 -6.91 -2.93 -31.00
N GLN A 215 -6.26 -3.84 -30.28
CA GLN A 215 -6.32 -5.28 -30.52
C GLN A 215 -7.49 -5.97 -29.78
N THR A 216 -8.48 -5.23 -29.31
CA THR A 216 -9.73 -5.79 -28.79
C THR A 216 -10.39 -6.68 -29.87
N PRO A 217 -10.81 -7.93 -29.56
CA PRO A 217 -11.09 -8.48 -28.22
C PRO A 217 -9.89 -9.10 -27.49
N LYS A 218 -8.72 -9.28 -28.12
CA LYS A 218 -7.59 -10.03 -27.53
C LYS A 218 -7.12 -9.46 -26.19
N LEU A 219 -7.10 -8.14 -26.05
CA LEU A 219 -6.80 -7.48 -24.77
C LEU A 219 -7.76 -7.96 -23.65
N ILE A 220 -9.06 -7.99 -23.93
CA ILE A 220 -10.09 -8.39 -22.96
C ILE A 220 -10.02 -9.89 -22.69
N GLN A 221 -9.72 -10.70 -23.71
CA GLN A 221 -9.45 -12.13 -23.53
C GLN A 221 -8.28 -12.34 -22.57
N ALA A 222 -7.16 -11.61 -22.73
CA ALA A 222 -6.03 -11.69 -21.82
C ALA A 222 -6.39 -11.31 -20.37
N TYR A 223 -7.13 -10.22 -20.17
CA TYR A 223 -7.63 -9.85 -18.83
C TYR A 223 -8.50 -10.94 -18.19
N VAL A 224 -9.45 -11.49 -18.95
CA VAL A 224 -10.34 -12.56 -18.48
C VAL A 224 -9.53 -13.83 -18.16
N THR A 225 -8.57 -14.19 -19.02
CA THR A 225 -7.66 -15.31 -18.79
C THR A 225 -6.89 -15.15 -17.49
N VAL A 226 -6.27 -13.99 -17.23
CA VAL A 226 -5.53 -13.77 -15.97
C VAL A 226 -6.46 -13.79 -14.76
N ALA A 227 -7.66 -13.23 -14.85
CA ALA A 227 -8.65 -13.29 -13.77
C ALA A 227 -9.05 -14.73 -13.43
N ILE A 228 -9.31 -15.56 -14.45
CA ILE A 228 -9.63 -16.98 -14.28
C ILE A 228 -8.44 -17.74 -13.68
N LEU A 229 -7.21 -17.55 -14.20
CA LEU A 229 -6.02 -18.18 -13.64
C LEU A 229 -5.79 -17.79 -12.18
N ALA A 230 -6.14 -16.55 -11.81
CA ALA A 230 -6.03 -16.08 -10.45
C ALA A 230 -7.05 -16.75 -9.51
N GLU A 231 -8.14 -17.34 -10.01
CA GLU A 231 -9.05 -18.08 -9.13
C GLU A 231 -8.36 -19.27 -8.45
N ASP A 232 -7.53 -20.00 -9.20
CA ASP A 232 -6.85 -21.20 -8.72
C ASP A 232 -5.42 -20.93 -8.23
N GLU A 233 -4.70 -20.00 -8.88
CA GLU A 233 -3.26 -19.84 -8.70
C GLU A 233 -2.83 -18.44 -8.22
N TRP A 234 -3.72 -17.65 -7.60
CA TRP A 234 -3.37 -16.30 -7.17
C TRP A 234 -2.27 -16.24 -6.11
N PHE A 235 -2.18 -17.22 -5.20
CA PHE A 235 -1.23 -17.15 -4.09
C PHE A 235 0.17 -17.52 -4.55
N TYR A 236 1.14 -16.67 -4.23
CA TYR A 236 2.55 -16.91 -4.50
C TYR A 236 3.41 -16.31 -3.39
N ALA A 237 4.00 -17.17 -2.56
CA ALA A 237 5.04 -16.76 -1.62
C ALA A 237 6.36 -16.57 -2.37
N SER A 238 6.99 -15.40 -2.22
CA SER A 238 8.33 -15.19 -2.77
C SER A 238 9.29 -16.17 -2.10
N PRO A 239 10.07 -16.95 -2.86
CA PRO A 239 11.12 -17.77 -2.26
C PRO A 239 12.12 -16.84 -1.59
N THR A 240 12.21 -16.90 -0.27
CA THR A 240 13.27 -16.23 0.47
C THR A 240 14.59 -16.91 0.10
N THR A 241 15.34 -16.33 -0.83
CA THR A 241 16.66 -16.80 -1.29
C THR A 241 17.76 -16.60 -0.24
N SER A 242 17.46 -16.85 1.03
CA SER A 242 18.46 -17.14 2.04
C SER A 242 18.34 -18.61 2.40
N PRO A 243 19.39 -19.44 2.26
CA PRO A 243 19.36 -20.76 2.85
C PRO A 243 19.01 -20.57 4.33
N ALA A 244 17.91 -21.17 4.78
CA ALA A 244 17.61 -21.26 6.20
C ALA A 244 18.90 -21.74 6.87
N PRO A 245 19.47 -21.01 7.84
CA PRO A 245 20.66 -21.47 8.52
C PRO A 245 20.36 -22.88 9.00
N GLN A 246 21.17 -23.85 8.56
CA GLN A 246 21.00 -25.24 8.93
C GLN A 246 20.83 -25.27 10.44
N ARG A 247 19.67 -25.79 10.85
CA ARG A 247 19.21 -25.86 12.23
C ARG A 247 20.20 -26.70 13.04
N ARG A 248 21.28 -26.09 13.50
CA ARG A 248 22.04 -26.57 14.66
C ARG A 248 21.37 -25.92 15.86
N VAL A 249 20.48 -26.70 16.47
CA VAL A 249 19.96 -26.40 17.80
C VAL A 249 21.13 -26.46 18.76
N THR A 250 21.76 -25.32 18.99
CA THR A 250 22.45 -25.02 20.23
C THR A 250 21.74 -23.81 20.81
N ALA A 251 21.10 -24.05 21.96
CA ALA A 251 20.50 -23.01 22.75
C ALA A 251 21.50 -21.87 23.03
N THR A 252 20.94 -20.69 23.31
CA THR A 252 21.60 -19.47 23.80
C THR A 252 22.52 -18.74 22.83
N THR A 253 21.91 -17.93 21.95
CA THR A 253 22.33 -16.53 21.73
C THR A 253 21.10 -15.71 21.33
N ARG A 254 20.68 -14.82 22.23
CA ARG A 254 19.75 -13.71 21.99
C ARG A 254 20.24 -12.94 20.74
N PRO A 255 19.37 -12.55 19.78
CA PRO A 255 19.81 -11.69 18.69
C PRO A 255 20.48 -10.44 19.28
N THR A 256 21.66 -10.10 18.76
CA THR A 256 22.49 -8.97 19.17
C THR A 256 21.74 -7.63 19.13
N PRO A 257 22.20 -6.64 19.93
CA PRO A 257 21.35 -5.66 20.58
C PRO A 257 20.87 -4.51 19.68
N VAL A 258 19.62 -4.11 19.91
CA VAL A 258 19.16 -2.73 20.12
C VAL A 258 19.75 -1.70 19.15
N SER A 259 19.33 -1.74 17.89
CA SER A 259 19.16 -0.49 17.18
C SER A 259 18.06 0.30 17.88
N ASP A 260 18.23 1.61 17.99
CA ASP A 260 17.17 2.50 18.50
C ASP A 260 15.88 2.21 17.70
N PRO A 261 14.80 1.73 18.35
CA PRO A 261 13.59 1.28 17.65
C PRO A 261 12.86 2.44 16.95
N TYR A 262 13.23 3.69 17.26
CA TYR A 262 12.69 4.90 16.68
C TYR A 262 13.49 5.37 15.45
N VAL A 263 14.69 4.83 15.22
CA VAL A 263 15.51 5.17 14.06
C VAL A 263 15.15 4.29 12.87
N LEU A 264 14.88 4.93 11.73
CA LEU A 264 14.54 4.27 10.47
C LEU A 264 15.67 3.35 9.99
N GLN A 265 15.34 2.08 9.81
CA GLN A 265 16.28 1.04 9.36
C GLN A 265 15.85 0.43 8.04
N SER A 266 16.74 0.41 7.06
CA SER A 266 16.49 -0.36 5.83
C SER A 266 16.66 -1.85 6.12
N VAL A 267 15.63 -2.65 5.83
CA VAL A 267 15.62 -4.10 6.08
C VAL A 267 15.15 -4.88 4.86
N ASP A 268 15.54 -6.15 4.81
CA ASP A 268 15.01 -7.11 3.84
C ASP A 268 13.60 -7.59 4.25
N ILE A 269 12.76 -7.92 3.27
CA ILE A 269 11.40 -8.41 3.51
C ILE A 269 11.38 -9.81 4.16
N ALA A 270 12.46 -10.61 4.09
CA ALA A 270 12.51 -11.98 4.59
C ALA A 270 12.18 -12.11 6.09
N GLY A 271 12.42 -11.06 6.87
CA GLY A 271 12.08 -11.01 8.31
C GLY A 271 10.67 -10.50 8.61
N ILE A 272 9.87 -10.16 7.61
CA ILE A 272 8.57 -9.49 7.72
C ILE A 272 7.52 -10.32 6.99
N HIS A 273 6.46 -10.70 7.71
CA HIS A 273 5.30 -11.36 7.10
C HIS A 273 4.02 -10.61 7.42
N PHE A 274 3.32 -10.16 6.38
CA PHE A 274 1.97 -9.62 6.49
C PHE A 274 0.97 -10.78 6.55
N SER A 275 0.13 -10.86 7.58
CA SER A 275 -0.80 -11.99 7.74
C SER A 275 -2.25 -11.59 7.57
N LYS A 276 -2.69 -10.51 8.22
CA LYS A 276 -4.09 -10.08 8.21
C LYS A 276 -4.21 -8.56 8.33
N GLY A 277 -4.92 -7.97 7.38
CA GLY A 277 -5.43 -6.60 7.50
C GLY A 277 -6.25 -6.40 8.76
N VAL A 278 -5.89 -5.40 9.56
CA VAL A 278 -6.58 -5.02 10.80
C VAL A 278 -7.45 -3.81 10.53
N ASP A 279 -6.89 -2.80 9.88
CA ASP A 279 -7.57 -1.55 9.55
C ASP A 279 -6.87 -0.86 8.37
N ARG A 280 -7.51 0.15 7.78
CA ARG A 280 -6.86 1.07 6.84
C ARG A 280 -7.10 2.50 7.31
N SER A 281 -6.04 3.06 7.88
CA SER A 281 -5.98 4.47 8.27
C SER A 281 -5.90 5.38 7.04
N ARG A 282 -5.98 6.69 7.25
CA ARG A 282 -5.78 7.66 6.17
C ARG A 282 -4.37 7.59 5.55
N VAL A 283 -3.35 7.26 6.35
CA VAL A 283 -1.94 7.22 5.91
C VAL A 283 -1.56 5.91 5.21
N GLY A 284 -2.30 4.83 5.46
CA GLY A 284 -1.93 3.50 4.99
C GLY A 284 -2.64 2.38 5.73
N VAL A 285 -2.11 1.17 5.62
CA VAL A 285 -2.75 -0.04 6.15
C VAL A 285 -2.15 -0.44 7.50
N VAL A 286 -3.00 -0.89 8.42
CA VAL A 286 -2.59 -1.52 9.67
C VAL A 286 -2.77 -3.02 9.51
N VAL A 287 -1.69 -3.77 9.72
CA VAL A 287 -1.63 -5.21 9.44
C VAL A 287 -1.07 -5.94 10.64
N ARG A 288 -1.71 -7.05 11.02
CA ARG A 288 -1.14 -8.03 11.94
C ARG A 288 -0.22 -8.96 11.15
N GLY A 289 0.95 -9.24 11.70
CA GLY A 289 1.98 -10.01 11.02
C GLY A 289 3.03 -10.56 11.97
N THR A 290 4.15 -11.00 11.40
CA THR A 290 5.34 -11.36 12.17
C THR A 290 6.55 -10.54 11.75
N TYR A 291 7.35 -10.13 12.74
CA TYR A 291 8.65 -9.49 12.53
C TYR A 291 9.71 -10.27 13.30
N LEU A 292 10.72 -10.78 12.59
CA LEU A 292 11.76 -11.65 13.15
C LEU A 292 11.19 -12.83 13.98
N GLY A 293 10.03 -13.34 13.54
CA GLY A 293 9.32 -14.46 14.18
C GLY A 293 8.38 -14.08 15.34
N ALA A 294 8.37 -12.82 15.80
CA ALA A 294 7.45 -12.34 16.84
C ALA A 294 6.13 -11.83 16.23
N SER A 295 5.00 -12.04 16.91
CA SER A 295 3.70 -11.47 16.52
C SER A 295 3.70 -9.95 16.77
N VAL A 296 3.28 -9.18 15.77
CA VAL A 296 3.34 -7.71 15.80
C VAL A 296 2.16 -7.07 15.08
N ILE A 297 1.95 -5.78 15.36
CA ILE A 297 1.12 -4.88 14.58
C ILE A 297 2.02 -3.96 13.75
N MET A 298 1.73 -3.83 12.47
CA MET A 298 2.50 -3.02 11.53
C MET A 298 1.61 -1.92 10.94
N LYS A 299 1.99 -0.66 11.11
CA LYS A 299 1.41 0.45 10.36
C LYS A 299 2.29 0.72 9.15
N VAL A 300 1.74 0.48 7.97
CA VAL A 300 2.48 0.42 6.70
C VAL A 300 2.04 1.54 5.77
N VAL A 301 3.00 2.36 5.34
CA VAL A 301 2.81 3.45 4.39
C VAL A 301 3.58 3.16 3.10
N ASP A 302 2.98 3.50 1.95
CA ASP A 302 3.64 3.43 0.66
C ASP A 302 4.46 4.71 0.41
N ALA A 303 5.71 4.69 0.85
CA ALA A 303 6.65 5.80 0.70
C ALA A 303 6.94 6.15 -0.77
N SER A 304 6.71 5.21 -1.71
CA SER A 304 6.94 5.45 -3.14
C SER A 304 5.87 6.33 -3.80
N LYS A 305 4.69 6.46 -3.18
CA LYS A 305 3.56 7.27 -3.70
C LYS A 305 3.12 8.38 -2.76
N GLN A 306 3.29 8.22 -1.44
CA GLN A 306 2.56 9.02 -0.45
C GLN A 306 3.51 9.70 0.54
N GLN A 307 4.25 10.72 0.08
CA GLN A 307 5.20 11.45 0.95
C GLN A 307 4.52 12.09 2.17
N TRP A 308 3.33 12.66 2.01
CA TRP A 308 2.59 13.24 3.13
C TRP A 308 2.23 12.22 4.21
N ALA A 309 1.98 10.96 3.82
CA ALA A 309 1.68 9.88 4.76
C ALA A 309 2.94 9.39 5.48
N VAL A 310 4.10 9.48 4.81
CA VAL A 310 5.41 9.26 5.43
C VAL A 310 5.67 10.30 6.51
N ASP A 311 5.43 11.57 6.23
CA ASP A 311 5.64 12.66 7.20
C ASP A 311 4.75 12.48 8.45
N GLU A 312 3.52 12.00 8.28
CA GLU A 312 2.61 11.68 9.39
C GLU A 312 3.07 10.45 10.21
N LEU A 313 3.59 9.41 9.54
CA LEU A 313 4.14 8.24 10.23
C LEU A 313 5.43 8.61 10.98
N ASP A 314 6.30 9.44 10.40
CA ASP A 314 7.51 9.96 11.04
C ASP A 314 7.15 10.77 12.30
N ALA A 315 6.09 11.60 12.24
CA ALA A 315 5.59 12.35 13.39
C ALA A 315 5.02 11.42 14.48
N GLU A 316 4.32 10.35 14.10
CA GLU A 316 3.82 9.35 15.05
C GLU A 316 4.96 8.62 15.76
N VAL A 317 6.01 8.21 15.02
CA VAL A 317 7.21 7.59 15.60
C VAL A 317 7.89 8.53 16.60
N ALA A 318 7.99 9.82 16.27
CA ALA A 318 8.53 10.83 17.18
C ALA A 318 7.69 10.98 18.46
N ALA A 319 6.36 10.91 18.35
CA ALA A 319 5.47 10.92 19.53
C ALA A 319 5.67 9.69 20.42
N TYR A 320 5.81 8.49 19.82
CA TYR A 320 6.16 7.30 20.59
C TYR A 320 7.54 7.42 21.25
N CYS A 321 8.53 7.99 20.56
CA CYS A 321 9.86 8.21 21.11
C CYS A 321 9.82 9.13 22.35
N ASP A 322 9.09 10.25 22.27
CA ASP A 322 8.95 11.18 23.40
C ASP A 322 8.14 10.57 24.56
N LEU A 323 7.24 9.63 24.27
CA LEU A 323 6.38 8.94 25.24
C LEU A 323 6.88 7.53 25.63
N ASP A 324 8.11 7.18 25.27
CA ASP A 324 8.75 5.88 25.58
C ASP A 324 8.66 5.48 27.07
N PRO A 325 8.74 6.41 28.06
CA PRO A 325 8.54 6.06 29.46
C PRO A 325 7.19 5.40 29.79
N LEU A 326 6.18 5.50 28.90
CA LEU A 326 4.85 4.90 29.06
C LEU A 326 4.70 3.56 28.33
N ALA A 327 5.71 3.14 27.55
CA ALA A 327 5.69 1.90 26.79
C ALA A 327 5.49 0.69 27.72
N ASN A 328 4.87 -0.38 27.19
CA ASN A 328 4.49 -1.62 27.88
C ASN A 328 3.41 -1.45 28.97
N THR A 329 3.20 -0.24 29.50
CA THR A 329 2.25 0.04 30.58
C THR A 329 0.97 0.68 30.06
N TYR A 330 1.09 1.82 29.37
CA TYR A 330 -0.03 2.59 28.84
C TYR A 330 -0.02 2.67 27.31
N LEU A 331 1.14 2.50 26.69
CA LEU A 331 1.33 2.49 25.25
C LEU A 331 1.96 1.16 24.80
N PRO A 332 1.74 0.71 23.55
CA PRO A 332 2.52 -0.35 22.94
C PRO A 332 4.01 0.01 22.91
N ARG A 333 4.86 -1.00 23.06
CA ARG A 333 6.27 -0.91 22.72
C ARG A 333 6.45 -0.77 21.21
N VAL A 334 7.26 0.21 20.81
CA VAL A 334 7.84 0.23 19.46
C VAL A 334 8.95 -0.81 19.40
N LEU A 335 8.85 -1.72 18.43
CA LEU A 335 9.81 -2.81 18.24
C LEU A 335 10.83 -2.47 17.16
N ALA A 336 10.40 -1.77 16.10
CA ALA A 336 11.27 -1.26 15.07
C ALA A 336 10.56 -0.20 14.21
N TYR A 337 11.35 0.68 13.61
CA TYR A 337 10.92 1.54 12.53
C TYR A 337 11.74 1.23 11.28
N VAL A 338 11.10 0.71 10.23
CA VAL A 338 11.82 0.12 9.10
C VAL A 338 11.36 0.61 7.75
N GLU A 339 12.26 0.55 6.77
CA GLU A 339 11.99 0.77 5.37
C GLU A 339 12.31 -0.52 4.59
N VAL A 340 11.37 -0.95 3.75
CA VAL A 340 11.53 -2.12 2.89
C VAL A 340 11.52 -1.67 1.43
N TRP A 341 12.62 -1.97 0.74
CA TRP A 341 12.80 -1.73 -0.70
C TRP A 341 12.55 -0.29 -1.16
N GLU A 342 12.80 0.70 -0.29
CA GLU A 342 12.49 2.13 -0.51
C GLU A 342 11.02 2.38 -0.93
N MET A 343 10.14 1.45 -0.59
CA MET A 343 8.76 1.43 -1.04
C MET A 343 7.80 1.45 0.12
N LEU A 344 8.04 0.62 1.14
CA LEU A 344 7.22 0.61 2.34
C LEU A 344 8.00 1.21 3.50
N ARG A 345 7.38 2.14 4.20
CA ARG A 345 7.82 2.57 5.53
C ARG A 345 6.88 1.99 6.58
N ILE A 346 7.43 1.36 7.60
CA ILE A 346 6.69 0.50 8.52
C ILE A 346 7.06 0.82 9.97
N LEU A 347 6.07 1.24 10.75
CA LEU A 347 6.15 1.26 12.21
C LEU A 347 5.69 -0.09 12.75
N ILE A 348 6.58 -0.79 13.46
CA ILE A 348 6.33 -2.11 14.04
C ILE A 348 6.12 -1.96 15.54
N LEU A 349 4.92 -2.29 16.00
CA LEU A 349 4.49 -2.25 17.38
C LEU A 349 4.27 -3.65 17.92
N GLU A 350 4.41 -3.82 19.23
CA GLU A 350 3.94 -5.04 19.89
C GLU A 350 2.42 -5.22 19.70
N ASP A 351 1.99 -6.49 19.71
CA ASP A 351 0.57 -6.84 19.58
C ASP A 351 -0.13 -6.82 20.93
N CYS A 352 -0.83 -5.72 21.21
CA CYS A 352 -1.50 -5.47 22.49
C CYS A 352 -2.95 -5.99 22.57
N GLY A 353 -3.37 -6.87 21.65
CA GLY A 353 -4.71 -7.45 21.65
C GLY A 353 -5.69 -6.78 20.69
N GLU A 354 -6.95 -6.64 21.11
CA GLU A 354 -8.04 -6.14 20.27
C GLU A 354 -8.52 -4.75 20.71
N ASN A 355 -9.07 -3.97 19.79
CA ASN A 355 -9.61 -2.65 20.14
C ASN A 355 -10.94 -2.74 20.90
N LEU A 356 -11.24 -1.74 21.73
CA LEU A 356 -12.43 -1.75 22.59
C LEU A 356 -13.76 -1.71 21.82
N ALA A 357 -13.79 -1.15 20.61
CA ALA A 357 -15.00 -1.18 19.78
C ALA A 357 -15.32 -2.61 19.30
N THR A 358 -14.32 -3.41 18.98
CA THR A 358 -14.49 -4.84 18.66
C THR A 358 -14.81 -5.65 19.91
N TYR A 359 -14.14 -5.37 21.03
CA TYR A 359 -14.41 -6.00 22.34
C TYR A 359 -15.88 -5.83 22.76
N GLU A 360 -16.42 -4.61 22.64
CA GLU A 360 -17.83 -4.31 22.94
C GLU A 360 -18.78 -5.05 21.99
N LYS A 361 -18.51 -5.03 20.68
CA LYS A 361 -19.34 -5.73 19.68
C LYS A 361 -19.45 -7.23 19.91
N ARG A 362 -18.43 -7.86 20.51
CA ARG A 362 -18.46 -9.30 20.87
C ARG A 362 -19.06 -9.58 22.26
N GLY A 363 -19.72 -8.60 22.87
CA GLY A 363 -20.38 -8.72 24.17
C GLY A 363 -19.47 -8.40 25.37
N GLY A 364 -18.29 -7.82 25.15
CA GLY A 364 -17.43 -7.32 26.22
C GLY A 364 -18.06 -6.13 26.93
N ASN A 365 -17.96 -6.10 28.27
CA ASN A 365 -18.54 -5.02 29.07
C ASN A 365 -17.54 -3.85 29.23
N LEU A 366 -17.95 -2.65 28.80
CA LEU A 366 -17.21 -1.40 29.04
C LEU A 366 -17.65 -0.77 30.37
N ASP A 367 -17.38 -1.47 31.47
CA ASP A 367 -17.76 -1.02 32.81
C ASP A 367 -16.91 0.18 33.30
N SER A 368 -17.20 0.63 34.52
CA SER A 368 -16.46 1.75 35.14
C SER A 368 -14.98 1.45 35.34
N VAL A 369 -14.57 0.18 35.46
CA VAL A 369 -13.16 -0.22 35.62
C VAL A 369 -12.42 -0.03 34.30
N VAL A 370 -12.99 -0.51 33.19
CA VAL A 370 -12.44 -0.33 31.83
C VAL A 370 -12.32 1.16 31.48
N LYS A 371 -13.34 1.95 31.79
CA LYS A 371 -13.31 3.42 31.58
C LYS A 371 -12.22 4.09 32.43
N ALA A 372 -12.09 3.72 33.70
CA ALA A 372 -11.04 4.25 34.57
C ALA A 372 -9.64 3.91 34.04
N MET A 373 -9.45 2.72 33.45
CA MET A 373 -8.19 2.33 32.81
C MET A 373 -7.87 3.16 31.56
N CYS A 374 -8.87 3.45 30.73
CA CYS A 374 -8.71 4.36 29.57
C CYS A 374 -8.27 5.76 30.03
N ASN A 375 -8.93 6.30 31.06
CA ASN A 375 -8.60 7.61 31.64
C ASN A 375 -7.18 7.63 32.22
N ARG A 376 -6.70 6.54 32.81
CA ARG A 376 -5.30 6.42 33.26
C ARG A 376 -4.30 6.50 32.12
N CYS A 377 -4.61 5.90 30.96
CA CYS A 377 -3.73 6.01 29.79
C CYS A 377 -3.63 7.46 29.31
N LEU A 378 -4.77 8.17 29.21
CA LEU A 378 -4.80 9.57 28.80
C LEU A 378 -4.08 10.48 29.79
N ALA A 379 -4.33 10.31 31.09
CA ALA A 379 -3.66 11.07 32.14
C ALA A 379 -2.13 10.87 32.11
N ALA A 380 -1.67 9.64 31.85
CA ALA A 380 -0.24 9.35 31.73
C ALA A 380 0.40 10.08 30.53
N VAL A 381 -0.28 10.11 29.39
CA VAL A 381 0.16 10.87 28.20
C VAL A 381 0.17 12.38 28.49
N ASN A 382 -0.86 12.89 29.17
CA ASN A 382 -0.94 14.31 29.55
C ASN A 382 0.16 14.73 30.54
N ALA A 383 0.53 13.85 31.48
CA ALA A 383 1.59 14.12 32.45
C ALA A 383 2.98 14.30 31.78
N LEU A 384 3.18 13.75 30.58
CA LEU A 384 4.36 14.00 29.76
C LEU A 384 4.19 15.18 28.78
N GLY A 385 3.14 15.99 28.96
CA GLY A 385 2.88 17.19 28.18
C GLY A 385 2.30 16.94 26.79
N TYR A 386 1.74 15.76 26.52
CA TYR A 386 1.12 15.43 25.23
C TYR A 386 -0.40 15.38 25.31
N VAL A 387 -1.07 15.68 24.19
CA VAL A 387 -2.51 15.48 23.99
C VAL A 387 -2.72 14.59 22.77
N HIS A 388 -3.57 13.58 22.88
CA HIS A 388 -3.78 12.57 21.83
C HIS A 388 -4.51 13.11 20.57
N ASN A 389 -5.48 14.01 20.76
CA ASN A 389 -6.33 14.63 19.73
C ASN A 389 -7.22 13.71 18.87
N ASP A 390 -7.16 12.39 19.04
CA ASP A 390 -8.06 11.44 18.38
C ASP A 390 -8.56 10.36 19.36
N VAL A 391 -9.27 10.78 20.42
CA VAL A 391 -9.73 9.86 21.48
C VAL A 391 -11.03 9.20 21.05
N LYS A 392 -10.96 7.91 20.72
CA LYS A 392 -12.10 7.08 20.33
C LYS A 392 -11.90 5.63 20.79
N ARG A 393 -12.99 4.84 20.88
CA ARG A 393 -12.94 3.44 21.37
C ARG A 393 -11.96 2.57 20.58
N GLN A 394 -11.81 2.83 19.28
CA GLN A 394 -10.91 2.11 18.39
C GLN A 394 -9.42 2.31 18.74
N ASN A 395 -9.09 3.41 19.42
CA ASN A 395 -7.72 3.77 19.78
C ASN A 395 -7.32 3.26 21.17
N PHE A 396 -8.18 2.48 21.82
CA PHE A 396 -7.82 1.73 23.02
C PHE A 396 -7.85 0.24 22.70
N VAL A 397 -6.83 -0.48 23.13
CA VAL A 397 -6.71 -1.93 22.96
C VAL A 397 -6.65 -2.63 24.31
N ILE A 398 -7.27 -3.79 24.40
CA ILE A 398 -7.28 -4.65 25.58
C ILE A 398 -6.63 -5.99 25.26
N ASP A 399 -5.67 -6.39 26.08
CA ASP A 399 -5.03 -7.69 25.96
C ASP A 399 -5.79 -8.79 26.76
N PRO A 400 -5.47 -10.09 26.56
CA PRO A 400 -6.15 -11.18 27.26
C PRO A 400 -6.04 -11.14 28.79
N THR A 401 -5.09 -10.38 29.34
CA THR A 401 -4.92 -10.19 30.79
C THR A 401 -5.75 -9.02 31.33
N GLY A 402 -6.43 -8.28 30.45
CA GLY A 402 -7.27 -7.14 30.78
C GLY A 402 -6.53 -5.81 30.82
N VAL A 403 -5.25 -5.76 30.45
CA VAL A 403 -4.49 -4.51 30.41
C VAL A 403 -4.92 -3.69 29.19
N ILE A 404 -5.19 -2.40 29.43
CA ILE A 404 -5.57 -1.45 28.38
C ILE A 404 -4.37 -0.59 28.00
N ARG A 405 -4.17 -0.42 26.69
CA ARG A 405 -3.18 0.50 26.14
C ARG A 405 -3.83 1.42 25.11
N LEU A 406 -3.30 2.63 24.99
CA LEU A 406 -3.68 3.63 23.99
C LEU A 406 -2.78 3.47 22.75
N ILE A 407 -3.38 3.56 21.56
CA ILE A 407 -2.71 3.41 20.26
C ILE A 407 -3.05 4.58 19.33
N ASP A 408 -2.38 4.64 18.18
CA ASP A 408 -2.59 5.62 17.11
C ASP A 408 -2.26 7.07 17.49
N LEU A 409 -0.96 7.35 17.67
CA LEU A 409 -0.46 8.67 18.06
C LEU A 409 -0.28 9.63 16.88
N GLY A 410 -0.84 9.32 15.70
CA GLY A 410 -0.65 10.13 14.49
C GLY A 410 -1.19 11.56 14.57
N GLN A 411 -2.08 11.86 15.53
CA GLN A 411 -2.57 13.20 15.81
C GLN A 411 -2.04 13.78 17.14
N ALA A 412 -1.22 13.02 17.86
CA ALA A 412 -0.71 13.44 19.14
C ALA A 412 0.22 14.65 18.99
N ARG A 413 0.10 15.62 19.90
CA ARG A 413 0.91 16.84 19.89
C ARG A 413 1.29 17.24 21.31
N LYS A 414 2.43 17.92 21.45
CA LYS A 414 2.76 18.60 22.70
C LYS A 414 1.68 19.63 23.01
N GLY A 415 1.07 19.52 24.19
CA GLY A 415 0.08 20.47 24.69
C GLY A 415 0.74 21.79 25.07
N SER A 416 -0.02 22.88 25.03
CA SER A 416 0.41 24.11 25.71
C SER A 416 0.33 23.91 27.22
N GLU A 417 1.12 24.67 28.00
CA GLU A 417 1.11 24.60 29.48
C GLU A 417 -0.31 24.79 30.07
N PHE A 418 -1.17 25.53 29.35
CA PHE A 418 -2.59 25.73 29.67
C PHE A 418 -3.44 24.47 29.43
N THR A 419 -3.16 23.71 28.37
CA THR A 419 -3.88 22.48 28.03
C THR A 419 -3.56 21.34 28.99
N VAL A 420 -2.31 21.26 29.49
CA VAL A 420 -1.87 20.22 30.43
C VAL A 420 -2.45 20.43 31.83
N ARG A 421 -2.45 21.67 32.35
CA ARG A 421 -3.00 22.00 33.69
C ARG A 421 -4.52 21.89 33.81
N ALA A 422 -5.26 21.92 32.69
CA ALA A 422 -6.71 21.70 32.68
C ALA A 422 -7.07 20.24 33.05
N PHE A 423 -6.23 19.26 32.71
CA PHE A 423 -6.44 17.85 33.06
C PHE A 423 -6.08 17.55 34.52
N GLU A 424 -5.06 18.21 35.09
CA GLU A 424 -4.61 17.98 36.48
C GLU A 424 -5.59 18.50 37.53
N ASN A 425 -6.39 19.53 37.23
CA ASN A 425 -7.27 20.21 38.19
C ASN A 425 -8.74 19.72 38.18
N GLY A 426 -9.01 18.52 37.65
CA GLY A 426 -10.35 17.92 37.73
C GLY A 426 -11.41 18.54 36.79
N PHE A 427 -11.01 19.30 35.76
CA PHE A 427 -11.92 19.77 34.71
C PHE A 427 -12.24 18.69 33.65
N ALA A 428 -12.02 17.41 33.97
CA ALA A 428 -12.38 16.26 33.13
C ALA A 428 -13.89 16.09 32.90
N ASN A 429 -14.74 16.94 33.51
CA ASN A 429 -16.20 16.87 33.43
C ASN A 429 -16.84 17.92 32.50
N ASP A 430 -16.08 18.76 31.79
CA ASP A 430 -16.66 19.65 30.76
C ASP A 430 -16.06 19.37 29.36
N PRO A 431 -16.74 18.55 28.54
CA PRO A 431 -16.27 18.19 27.20
C PRO A 431 -16.28 19.32 26.17
N LYS A 432 -16.82 20.51 26.50
CA LYS A 432 -17.02 21.59 25.53
C LYS A 432 -15.86 22.58 25.43
N LEU A 433 -14.84 22.48 26.28
CA LEU A 433 -13.85 23.56 26.39
C LEU A 433 -12.62 23.45 25.48
N PHE A 434 -12.36 22.32 24.80
CA PHE A 434 -11.09 22.17 24.07
C PHE A 434 -11.22 21.51 22.69
N LEU A 435 -12.29 21.85 21.97
CA LEU A 435 -12.36 21.71 20.52
C LEU A 435 -11.84 23.01 19.89
N SER A 436 -10.95 22.93 18.91
CA SER A 436 -10.75 24.06 17.98
C SER A 436 -12.09 24.43 17.34
N PRO A 437 -12.40 25.71 17.10
CA PRO A 437 -13.68 26.12 16.53
C PRO A 437 -13.81 25.57 15.10
N GLY A 438 -14.43 24.41 14.95
CA GLY A 438 -14.60 23.75 13.65
C GLY A 438 -14.86 22.23 13.67
N THR A 439 -14.55 21.51 14.76
CA THR A 439 -14.76 20.06 14.84
C THR A 439 -15.60 19.68 16.05
N ALA A 440 -16.88 20.03 16.01
CA ALA A 440 -17.87 19.49 16.93
C ALA A 440 -18.47 18.20 16.33
N THR A 441 -17.91 17.03 16.66
CA THR A 441 -18.65 15.76 16.65
C THR A 441 -17.86 14.65 17.36
N GLU A 442 -18.55 13.98 18.29
CA GLU A 442 -18.17 12.78 19.06
C GLU A 442 -17.01 12.91 20.08
N VAL A 443 -17.28 13.64 21.16
CA VAL A 443 -16.80 13.22 22.49
C VAL A 443 -17.47 11.87 22.79
N ILE A 444 -16.74 10.89 23.31
CA ILE A 444 -17.37 9.71 23.93
C ILE A 444 -18.14 10.20 25.15
N ASP A 445 -19.39 10.60 24.95
CA ASP A 445 -20.36 10.82 25.99
C ASP A 445 -20.77 9.43 26.50
N PHE A 446 -20.25 9.04 27.66
CA PHE A 446 -20.74 7.87 28.37
C PHE A 446 -21.95 8.29 29.22
N ALA A 447 -23.08 8.53 28.55
CA ALA A 447 -24.38 8.35 29.19
C ALA A 447 -24.73 6.87 29.25
#